data_AF-A0A2E9UZ78-F1
#
_entry.id   AF-A0A2E9UZ78-F1
#
_cell.length_a   1.000
_cell.length_b   1.000
_cell.length_c   1.000
_cell.angle_alpha   90.00
_cell.angle_beta   90.00
_cell.angle_gamma   90.00
#
_symmetry.space_group_name_H-M   'P 1'
#
loop_
_entity.id
_entity.type
_entity.pdbx_description
1 polymer ?
#
loop_
_entity_poly.entity_id
_entity_poly.type
_entity_poly.pdbx_seq_one_letter_code
_entity_poly.pdbx_strand_id
1 'polypeptide(L)'
;MTTFKNKRFSRRGFLAGTGMLAAGISLPSSLLKASGSSTLNFYNWDTYIGETTLSDFKSSSGIDVKMDLFSDNDELFGKLRAGNPGYDLIVPSSDFVERMIIADMLSPLDDNAIPNRVNVEPTFLDVGFDPGRRYSLPYMWGTMGIGYRKSKVDGTPDSWKWLL
;
A
#
# COMPACT_ATOMS: atom_id res chain seq x y z
N MET A 1 14.64 -6.98 74.31
CA MET A 1 15.99 -6.85 73.72
C MET A 1 16.29 -8.12 72.95
N THR A 2 15.86 -8.19 71.69
CA THR A 2 16.19 -9.30 70.78
C THR A 2 16.15 -8.80 69.35
N THR A 3 17.31 -8.79 68.70
CA THR A 3 17.58 -8.17 67.40
C THR A 3 17.24 -9.14 66.26
N PHE A 4 16.35 -8.77 65.34
CA PHE A 4 16.12 -9.50 64.09
C PHE A 4 17.16 -9.09 63.03
N LYS A 5 18.00 -10.04 62.58
CA LYS A 5 18.93 -9.87 61.46
C LYS A 5 18.21 -10.11 60.13
N ASN A 6 18.09 -9.07 59.31
CA ASN A 6 17.63 -9.14 57.92
C ASN A 6 18.63 -9.91 57.04
N LYS A 7 18.24 -11.06 56.48
CA LYS A 7 18.97 -11.72 55.38
C LYS A 7 18.64 -11.02 54.06
N ARG A 8 19.59 -10.24 53.53
CA ARG A 8 19.55 -9.69 52.17
C ARG A 8 19.62 -10.81 51.14
N PHE A 9 18.56 -11.03 50.39
CA PHE A 9 18.61 -11.81 49.14
C PHE A 9 19.42 -11.03 48.10
N SER A 10 20.51 -11.64 47.62
CA SER A 10 21.35 -11.10 46.55
C SER A 10 20.80 -11.51 45.19
N ARG A 11 20.67 -10.54 44.28
CA ARG A 11 20.15 -10.68 42.90
C ARG A 11 20.93 -11.65 42.00
N ARG A 12 22.02 -12.26 42.49
CA ARG A 12 22.86 -13.20 41.74
C ARG A 12 22.39 -14.67 41.81
N GLY A 13 21.31 -14.97 42.53
CA GLY A 13 20.77 -16.34 42.64
C GLY A 13 19.66 -16.70 41.64
N PHE A 14 19.16 -15.76 40.82
CA PHE A 14 17.95 -15.99 40.00
C PHE A 14 18.21 -16.49 38.56
N LEU A 15 19.48 -16.59 38.12
CA LEU A 15 19.81 -16.97 36.73
C LEU A 15 20.42 -18.37 36.59
N ALA A 16 20.38 -19.22 37.63
CA ALA A 16 20.94 -20.57 37.60
C ALA A 16 19.89 -21.69 37.46
N GLY A 17 18.65 -21.39 37.06
CA GLY A 17 17.51 -22.30 37.25
C GLY A 17 16.65 -22.69 36.03
N THR A 18 16.99 -22.29 34.79
CA THR A 18 16.16 -22.64 33.60
C THR A 18 16.98 -23.04 32.35
N GLY A 19 18.25 -23.41 32.53
CA GLY A 19 19.06 -23.98 31.46
C GLY A 19 18.98 -25.50 31.48
N MET A 20 17.96 -26.08 30.83
CA MET A 20 17.89 -27.44 30.24
C MET A 20 16.43 -27.90 30.18
N LEU A 21 15.77 -27.72 29.03
CA LEU A 21 14.71 -28.58 28.46
C LEU A 21 14.12 -27.90 27.19
N ALA A 22 14.95 -27.68 26.17
CA ALA A 22 14.48 -27.31 24.82
C ALA A 22 15.32 -28.01 23.75
N ALA A 23 15.55 -29.32 23.94
CA ALA A 23 16.08 -30.17 22.89
C ALA A 23 14.91 -30.85 22.17
N GLY A 24 14.70 -30.48 20.90
CA GLY A 24 14.22 -31.43 19.90
C GLY A 24 12.73 -31.51 19.57
N ILE A 25 11.99 -30.39 19.52
CA ILE A 25 10.78 -30.35 18.67
C ILE A 25 11.19 -29.73 17.34
N SER A 26 11.70 -30.56 16.43
CA SER A 26 11.77 -30.22 15.02
C SER A 26 10.35 -30.23 14.46
N LEU A 27 9.70 -29.06 14.49
CA LEU A 27 8.45 -28.83 13.77
C LEU A 27 8.72 -29.06 12.28
N PRO A 28 8.02 -30.00 11.60
CA PRO A 28 8.13 -30.10 10.16
C PRO A 28 7.69 -28.78 9.54
N SER A 29 8.50 -28.23 8.65
CA SER A 29 8.27 -26.96 7.92
C SER A 29 6.95 -26.95 7.12
N SER A 30 6.29 -28.10 6.97
CA SER A 30 4.96 -28.24 6.39
C SER A 30 3.81 -27.73 7.28
N LEU A 31 4.05 -27.46 8.58
CA LEU A 31 3.04 -26.88 9.49
C LEU A 31 3.04 -25.34 9.52
N LEU A 32 3.97 -24.69 8.82
CA LEU A 32 4.00 -23.23 8.62
C LEU A 32 3.37 -22.79 7.30
N LYS A 33 2.46 -23.60 6.73
CA LYS A 33 1.44 -23.00 5.85
C LYS A 33 0.46 -22.27 6.76
N ALA A 34 0.78 -21.00 7.06
CA ALA A 34 -0.23 -20.02 7.41
C ALA A 34 -1.19 -19.94 6.21
N SER A 35 -2.16 -20.86 6.16
CA SER A 35 -3.28 -20.84 5.23
C SER A 35 -4.30 -19.82 5.73
N GLY A 36 -3.84 -18.61 6.03
CA GLY A 36 -4.72 -17.46 6.06
C GLY A 36 -4.93 -17.08 4.61
N SER A 37 -6.17 -17.06 4.12
CA SER A 37 -6.49 -16.28 2.93
C SER A 37 -5.94 -14.88 3.20
N SER A 38 -4.86 -14.51 2.51
CA SER A 38 -4.33 -13.16 2.55
C SER A 38 -5.32 -12.30 1.77
N THR A 39 -6.00 -11.39 2.43
CA THR A 39 -6.84 -10.40 1.75
C THR A 39 -5.97 -9.21 1.35
N LEU A 40 -6.02 -8.82 0.09
CA LEU A 40 -5.46 -7.56 -0.40
C LEU A 40 -6.44 -6.42 -0.11
N ASN A 41 -6.01 -5.44 0.68
CA ASN A 41 -6.80 -4.24 0.96
C ASN A 41 -6.40 -3.14 -0.04
N PHE A 42 -7.30 -2.87 -0.98
CA PHE A 42 -7.07 -1.97 -2.10
C PHE A 42 -7.92 -0.70 -1.94
N TYR A 43 -7.35 0.49 -2.13
CA TYR A 43 -8.07 1.77 -2.07
C TYR A 43 -7.92 2.50 -3.40
N ASN A 44 -9.00 2.69 -4.14
CA ASN A 44 -8.96 3.25 -5.49
C ASN A 44 -10.09 4.26 -5.74
N TRP A 45 -10.07 4.90 -6.89
CA TRP A 45 -11.15 5.74 -7.38
C TRP A 45 -12.34 4.91 -7.86
N ASP A 46 -13.53 5.50 -7.80
CA ASP A 46 -14.72 4.90 -8.41
C ASP A 46 -14.56 4.78 -9.93
N THR A 47 -15.14 3.73 -10.52
CA THR A 47 -15.10 3.41 -11.97
C THR A 47 -13.70 3.22 -12.58
N TYR A 48 -12.65 3.13 -11.76
CA TYR A 48 -11.25 3.12 -12.20
C TYR A 48 -10.60 1.74 -12.09
N ILE A 49 -11.40 0.69 -12.35
CA ILE A 49 -10.94 -0.69 -12.49
C ILE A 49 -11.89 -1.42 -13.44
N GLY A 50 -11.37 -2.38 -14.21
CA GLY A 50 -12.19 -3.15 -15.14
C GLY A 50 -13.19 -4.07 -14.44
N GLU A 51 -14.32 -4.31 -15.09
CA GLU A 51 -15.46 -5.06 -14.53
C GLU A 51 -15.08 -6.46 -14.02
N THR A 52 -14.15 -7.15 -14.68
CA THR A 52 -13.71 -8.50 -14.31
C THR A 52 -12.36 -8.54 -13.60
N THR A 53 -11.66 -7.40 -13.46
CA THR A 53 -10.26 -7.40 -13.02
C THR A 53 -10.07 -8.03 -11.64
N LEU A 54 -10.95 -7.74 -10.68
CA LEU A 54 -10.86 -8.30 -9.34
C LEU A 54 -11.22 -9.79 -9.30
N SER A 55 -12.22 -10.23 -10.07
CA SER A 55 -12.58 -11.64 -10.15
C SER A 55 -11.48 -12.45 -10.83
N ASP A 56 -10.90 -11.94 -11.91
CA ASP A 56 -9.82 -12.61 -12.65
C ASP A 56 -8.54 -12.69 -11.79
N PHE A 57 -8.24 -11.64 -11.02
CA PHE A 57 -7.16 -11.65 -10.03
C PHE A 57 -7.39 -12.71 -8.95
N LYS A 58 -8.59 -12.76 -8.35
CA LYS A 58 -8.91 -13.79 -7.34
C LYS A 58 -8.83 -15.20 -7.92
N SER A 59 -9.35 -15.42 -9.12
CA SER A 59 -9.30 -16.72 -9.79
C SER A 59 -7.88 -17.19 -10.10
N SER A 60 -6.98 -16.27 -10.45
CA SER A 60 -5.59 -16.60 -10.80
C SER A 60 -4.67 -16.73 -9.58
N SER A 61 -4.89 -15.94 -8.52
CA SER A 61 -4.00 -15.89 -7.36
C SER A 61 -4.52 -16.63 -6.13
N GLY A 62 -5.84 -16.85 -6.03
CA GLY A 62 -6.49 -17.33 -4.81
C GLY A 62 -6.60 -16.28 -3.69
N ILE A 63 -6.23 -15.03 -3.96
CA ILE A 63 -6.20 -13.92 -3.00
C ILE A 63 -7.55 -13.18 -3.05
N ASP A 64 -8.18 -12.99 -1.89
CA ASP A 64 -9.36 -12.14 -1.77
C ASP A 64 -8.96 -10.66 -1.88
N VAL A 65 -9.76 -9.83 -2.54
CA VAL A 65 -9.55 -8.38 -2.60
C VAL A 65 -10.69 -7.68 -1.90
N LYS A 66 -10.37 -6.84 -0.92
CA LYS A 66 -11.29 -5.86 -0.34
C LYS A 66 -10.96 -4.50 -0.93
N MET A 67 -11.81 -4.00 -1.81
CA MET A 67 -11.65 -2.67 -2.41
C MET A 67 -12.53 -1.65 -1.69
N ASP A 68 -11.92 -0.58 -1.19
CA ASP A 68 -12.61 0.63 -0.76
C ASP A 68 -12.45 1.72 -1.83
N LEU A 69 -13.31 2.74 -1.80
CA LEU A 69 -13.31 3.86 -2.74
C LEU A 69 -13.07 5.20 -2.06
N PHE A 70 -12.24 6.06 -2.67
CA PHE A 70 -12.11 7.47 -2.30
C PHE A 70 -12.57 8.39 -3.46
N SER A 71 -13.02 9.59 -3.11
CA SER A 71 -13.58 10.54 -4.07
C SER A 71 -12.59 11.62 -4.50
N ASP A 72 -11.56 11.87 -3.68
CA ASP A 72 -10.49 12.83 -3.96
C ASP A 72 -9.19 12.45 -3.24
N ASN A 73 -8.08 13.04 -3.70
CA ASN A 73 -6.77 12.73 -3.13
C ASN A 73 -6.56 13.28 -1.71
N ASP A 74 -7.25 14.37 -1.32
CA ASP A 74 -7.11 14.94 0.02
C ASP A 74 -7.74 14.01 1.06
N GLU A 75 -8.87 13.37 0.73
CA GLU A 75 -9.49 12.29 1.51
C GLU A 75 -8.48 11.14 1.73
N LEU A 76 -7.91 10.61 0.65
CA LEU A 76 -6.91 9.54 0.70
C LEU A 76 -5.70 9.94 1.56
N PHE A 77 -5.13 11.12 1.31
CA PHE A 77 -3.95 11.61 2.02
C PHE A 77 -4.24 11.81 3.50
N GLY A 78 -5.34 12.48 3.85
CA GLY A 78 -5.73 12.72 5.24
C GLY A 78 -5.93 11.44 6.01
N LYS A 79 -6.59 10.44 5.40
CA LYS A 79 -6.82 9.12 5.99
C LYS A 79 -5.51 8.40 6.31
N LEU A 80 -4.59 8.35 5.35
CA LEU A 80 -3.30 7.67 5.53
C LEU A 80 -2.33 8.45 6.42
N ARG A 81 -2.44 9.78 6.45
CA ARG A 81 -1.60 10.64 7.30
C ARG A 81 -1.89 10.43 8.78
N ALA A 82 -3.12 10.05 9.13
CA ALA A 82 -3.49 9.65 10.49
C ALA A 82 -2.90 8.27 10.90
N GLY A 83 -2.30 7.55 9.96
CA GLY A 83 -1.80 6.18 10.09
C GLY A 83 -2.50 5.24 9.11
N ASN A 84 -1.74 4.34 8.49
CA ASN A 84 -2.30 3.38 7.54
C ASN A 84 -3.23 2.39 8.28
N PRO A 85 -4.56 2.38 8.01
CA PRO A 85 -5.50 1.47 8.66
C PRO A 85 -5.42 0.02 8.14
N GLY A 86 -4.48 -0.27 7.24
CA GLY A 86 -4.23 -1.60 6.68
C GLY A 86 -4.39 -1.69 5.16
N TYR A 87 -4.30 -0.58 4.42
CA TYR A 87 -4.27 -0.60 2.96
C TYR A 87 -2.90 -1.06 2.45
N ASP A 88 -2.94 -1.97 1.47
CA ASP A 88 -1.76 -2.57 0.84
C ASP A 88 -1.43 -1.89 -0.49
N LEU A 89 -2.46 -1.41 -1.21
CA LEU A 89 -2.33 -0.76 -2.51
C LEU A 89 -3.27 0.45 -2.60
N ILE A 90 -2.75 1.56 -3.14
CA ILE A 90 -3.48 2.81 -3.34
C ILE A 90 -3.18 3.40 -4.72
N VAL A 91 -4.06 4.25 -5.24
CA VAL A 91 -3.91 4.85 -6.59
C VAL A 91 -3.98 6.40 -6.56
N PRO A 92 -3.09 7.10 -5.81
CA PRO A 92 -3.06 8.57 -5.81
C PRO A 92 -2.67 9.16 -7.17
N SER A 93 -3.00 10.44 -7.39
CA SER A 93 -2.43 11.21 -8.51
C SER A 93 -0.94 11.49 -8.30
N SER A 94 -0.22 11.83 -9.38
CA SER A 94 1.24 12.02 -9.35
C SER A 94 1.71 13.10 -8.37
N ASP A 95 0.98 14.21 -8.27
CA ASP A 95 1.27 15.27 -7.30
C ASP A 95 1.06 14.83 -5.84
N PHE A 96 0.15 13.88 -5.60
CA PHE A 96 -0.03 13.28 -4.27
C PHE A 96 0.98 12.18 -3.97
N VAL A 97 1.45 11.44 -4.97
CA VAL A 97 2.63 10.55 -4.81
C VAL A 97 3.80 11.36 -4.29
N GLU A 98 4.12 12.50 -4.92
CA GLU A 98 5.22 13.38 -4.49
C GLU A 98 5.07 13.79 -3.01
N ARG A 99 3.88 14.28 -2.63
CA ARG A 99 3.57 14.67 -1.24
C ARG A 99 3.73 13.50 -0.27
N MET A 100 3.27 12.31 -0.65
CA MET A 100 3.35 11.10 0.17
C MET A 100 4.80 10.59 0.32
N ILE A 101 5.64 10.73 -0.70
CA ILE A 101 7.08 10.44 -0.63
C ILE A 101 7.74 11.39 0.37
N ILE A 102 7.51 12.71 0.24
CA ILE A 102 8.05 13.73 1.14
C ILE A 102 7.60 13.49 2.59
N ALA A 103 6.38 12.99 2.76
CA ALA A 103 5.76 12.72 4.05
C ALA A 103 6.14 11.35 4.66
N ASP A 104 6.98 10.55 3.98
CA ASP A 104 7.41 9.20 4.35
C ASP A 104 6.24 8.22 4.57
N MET A 105 5.28 8.24 3.64
CA MET A 105 4.03 7.47 3.72
C MET A 105 4.01 6.23 2.82
N LEU A 106 5.00 6.06 1.94
CA LEU A 106 5.03 4.98 0.94
C LEU A 106 6.21 4.03 1.18
N SER A 107 5.94 2.75 1.02
CA SER A 107 7.00 1.72 0.97
C SER A 107 7.65 1.70 -0.41
N PRO A 108 8.97 1.48 -0.51
CA PRO A 108 9.61 1.28 -1.80
C PRO A 108 9.10 -0.01 -2.45
N LEU A 109 8.96 0.01 -3.78
CA LEU A 109 8.59 -1.16 -4.57
C LEU A 109 9.77 -2.13 -4.67
N ASP A 110 9.47 -3.43 -4.68
CA ASP A 110 10.44 -4.47 -5.04
C ASP A 110 10.34 -4.74 -6.54
N ASP A 111 11.32 -4.26 -7.31
CA ASP A 111 11.34 -4.43 -8.76
C ASP A 111 11.37 -5.91 -9.18
N ASN A 112 11.90 -6.81 -8.36
CA ASN A 112 11.93 -8.24 -8.68
C ASN A 112 10.53 -8.89 -8.59
N ALA A 113 9.63 -8.30 -7.81
CA ALA A 113 8.26 -8.75 -7.66
C ALA A 113 7.34 -8.26 -8.79
N ILE A 114 7.81 -7.35 -9.65
CA ILE A 114 7.01 -6.69 -10.70
C ILE A 114 7.65 -6.89 -12.09
N PRO A 115 7.70 -8.14 -12.61
CA PRO A 115 8.33 -8.43 -13.89
C PRO A 115 7.66 -7.70 -15.07
N ASN A 116 6.37 -7.37 -14.94
CA ASN A 116 5.60 -6.65 -15.96
C ASN A 116 5.94 -5.14 -16.06
N ARG A 117 6.82 -4.63 -15.19
CA ARG A 117 7.32 -3.25 -15.26
C ARG A 117 7.97 -2.93 -16.61
N VAL A 118 8.50 -3.94 -17.29
CA VAL A 118 9.04 -3.84 -18.66
C VAL A 118 8.01 -3.39 -19.70
N ASN A 119 6.71 -3.50 -19.40
CA ASN A 119 5.63 -3.09 -20.30
C ASN A 119 5.27 -1.60 -20.17
N VAL A 120 5.86 -0.89 -19.20
CA VAL A 120 5.61 0.55 -19.01
C VAL A 120 6.41 1.33 -20.05
N GLU A 121 5.75 2.27 -20.72
CA GLU A 121 6.40 3.12 -21.71
C GLU A 121 7.50 4.00 -21.04
N PRO A 122 8.69 4.13 -21.65
CA PRO A 122 9.83 4.81 -21.04
C PRO A 122 9.58 6.24 -20.54
N THR A 123 8.73 7.04 -21.20
CA THR A 123 8.38 8.40 -20.77
C THR A 123 7.72 8.44 -19.40
N PHE A 124 7.12 7.33 -18.96
CA PHE A 124 6.52 7.21 -17.65
C PHE A 124 7.47 6.63 -16.60
N LEU A 125 8.67 6.17 -16.95
CA LEU A 125 9.60 5.57 -15.98
C LEU A 125 10.58 6.55 -15.36
N ASP A 126 10.93 7.63 -16.06
CA ASP A 126 11.80 8.68 -15.53
C ASP A 126 10.98 9.95 -15.26
N VAL A 127 10.52 10.09 -14.01
CA VAL A 127 9.70 11.22 -13.57
C VAL A 127 10.36 11.93 -12.39
N GLY A 128 10.31 13.27 -12.40
CA GLY A 128 11.01 14.09 -11.40
C GLY A 128 10.52 13.89 -9.97
N PHE A 129 9.23 13.55 -9.78
CA PHE A 129 8.65 13.36 -8.44
C PHE A 129 8.95 12.00 -7.79
N ASP A 130 9.35 10.99 -8.59
CA ASP A 130 9.73 9.66 -8.12
C ASP A 130 10.83 9.10 -9.03
N PRO A 131 12.07 9.60 -8.90
CA PRO A 131 13.18 9.20 -9.76
C PRO A 131 13.41 7.68 -9.71
N GLY A 132 13.42 7.06 -10.90
CA GLY A 132 13.54 5.60 -11.03
C GLY A 132 12.30 4.82 -10.60
N ARG A 133 11.16 5.48 -10.34
CA ARG A 133 9.90 4.85 -9.91
C ARG A 133 10.09 3.92 -8.72
N ARG A 134 10.70 4.47 -7.67
CA ARG A 134 11.06 3.75 -6.45
C ARG A 134 9.83 3.44 -5.60
N TYR A 135 8.82 4.30 -5.64
CA TYR A 135 7.63 4.19 -4.78
C TYR A 135 6.32 3.99 -5.55
N SER A 136 6.29 4.29 -6.85
CA SER A 136 5.07 4.29 -7.65
C SER A 136 5.24 3.61 -9.00
N LEU A 137 4.13 3.16 -9.58
CA LEU A 137 4.02 2.77 -10.99
C LEU A 137 2.79 3.44 -11.62
N PRO A 138 2.85 3.78 -12.91
CA PRO A 138 1.70 4.37 -13.59
C PRO A 138 0.58 3.33 -13.74
N TYR A 139 -0.63 3.71 -13.32
CA TYR A 139 -1.84 2.90 -13.52
C TYR A 139 -2.61 3.36 -14.75
N MET A 140 -3.02 4.64 -14.75
CA MET A 140 -3.68 5.31 -15.88
C MET A 140 -3.15 6.73 -15.99
N TRP A 141 -3.19 7.30 -17.19
CA TRP A 141 -2.86 8.69 -17.46
C TRP A 141 -3.87 9.31 -18.42
N GLY A 142 -4.00 10.62 -18.40
CA GLY A 142 -4.90 11.34 -19.28
C GLY A 142 -4.73 12.85 -19.16
N THR A 143 -5.65 13.58 -19.78
CA THR A 143 -5.66 15.04 -19.80
C THR A 143 -7.00 15.56 -19.30
N MET A 144 -6.99 16.67 -18.57
CA MET A 144 -8.23 17.42 -18.33
C MET A 144 -8.61 18.20 -19.58
N GLY A 145 -9.86 18.08 -20.00
CA GLY A 145 -10.41 18.78 -21.17
C GLY A 145 -11.83 19.23 -20.95
N ILE A 146 -12.46 19.76 -22.00
CA ILE A 146 -13.84 20.25 -21.96
C ILE A 146 -14.78 19.16 -22.48
N GLY A 147 -15.57 18.57 -21.59
CA GLY A 147 -16.69 17.70 -21.96
C GLY A 147 -17.93 18.53 -22.28
N TYR A 148 -18.47 18.42 -23.50
CA TYR A 148 -19.64 19.20 -23.93
C TYR A 148 -20.61 18.39 -24.79
N ARG A 149 -21.90 18.73 -24.71
CA ARG A 149 -22.93 18.14 -25.57
C ARG A 149 -22.92 18.85 -26.92
N LYS A 150 -22.47 18.17 -27.97
CA LYS A 150 -22.41 18.71 -29.35
C LYS A 150 -23.73 19.33 -29.84
N SER A 151 -24.88 18.79 -29.44
CA SER A 151 -26.19 19.31 -29.84
C SER A 151 -26.65 20.57 -29.10
N LYS A 152 -25.85 21.10 -28.17
CA LYS A 152 -26.19 22.28 -27.34
C LYS A 152 -25.16 23.40 -27.42
N VAL A 153 -24.10 23.23 -28.20
CA VAL A 153 -23.00 24.20 -28.33
C VAL A 153 -22.76 24.43 -29.81
N ASP A 154 -22.89 25.67 -30.26
CA ASP A 154 -22.52 26.07 -31.62
C ASP A 154 -21.00 26.25 -31.70
N GLY A 155 -20.32 25.29 -32.33
CA GLY A 155 -18.88 25.29 -32.51
C GLY A 155 -18.15 24.19 -31.70
N THR A 156 -16.83 24.27 -31.69
CA THR A 156 -15.95 23.35 -30.94
C THR A 156 -15.21 24.15 -29.87
N PRO A 157 -15.44 23.86 -28.58
CA PRO A 157 -14.61 24.39 -27.50
C PRO A 157 -13.15 23.97 -27.65
N ASP A 158 -12.34 24.87 -28.19
CA ASP A 158 -10.91 24.71 -28.48
C ASP A 158 -10.02 25.51 -27.52
N SER A 159 -10.63 26.18 -26.53
CA SER A 159 -9.95 27.01 -25.54
C SER A 159 -10.71 26.99 -24.21
N TRP A 160 -9.99 27.13 -23.10
CA TRP A 160 -10.58 27.32 -21.76
C TRP A 160 -11.47 28.57 -21.66
N LYS A 161 -11.34 29.53 -22.58
CA LYS A 161 -12.20 30.72 -22.67
C LYS A 161 -13.69 30.39 -22.86
N TRP A 162 -14.02 29.16 -23.30
CA TRP A 162 -15.41 28.71 -23.41
C TRP A 162 -16.09 28.49 -22.04
N LEU A 163 -15.34 28.44 -20.94
CA LEU A 163 -15.84 28.24 -19.57
C LEU A 163 -15.72 29.47 -18.67
N LEU A 164 -15.15 30.57 -19.19
CA LEU A 164 -14.93 31.84 -18.48
C LEU A 164 -15.92 32.89 -18.96
#